data_AF-A0A0G1YY28-F1
#
_entry.id   AF-A0A0G1YY28-F1
#
_cell.length_a   1.000
_cell.length_b   1.000
_cell.length_c   1.000
_cell.angle_alpha   90.00
_cell.angle_beta   90.00
_cell.angle_gamma   90.00
#
_symmetry.space_group_name_H-M   'P 1'
#
loop_
_entity.id
_entity.type
_entity.pdbx_description
1 polymer ?
#
loop_
_entity_poly.entity_id
_entity_poly.type
_entity_poly.pdbx_seq_one_letter_code
_entity_poly.pdbx_strand_id
1 'polypeptide(L)'
;MALVERLMHWPTEPESRYIPVHHFFAAVGEIVAGALTAAQVKSFLAMTPADEVDFDALIALAPGTAAGQALYLERVHGVFILAYPPTVPGYSTPTDVRVKLGI
;
A
#
# COMPACT_ATOMS: atom_id res chain seq x y z
N MET A 1 0.92 -8.64 -11.91
CA MET A 1 1.80 -7.77 -11.10
C MET A 1 0.89 -6.88 -10.29
N ALA A 2 1.20 -6.68 -9.01
CA ALA A 2 0.23 -6.21 -8.05
C ALA A 2 0.73 -4.92 -7.37
N LEU A 3 -0.01 -4.47 -6.35
CA LEU A 3 0.11 -3.13 -5.78
C LEU A 3 1.51 -2.85 -5.21
N VAL A 4 2.13 -3.86 -4.59
CA VAL A 4 3.44 -3.72 -3.94
C VAL A 4 4.51 -3.29 -4.94
N GLU A 5 4.54 -3.88 -6.14
CA GLU A 5 5.51 -3.49 -7.17
C GLU A 5 5.34 -2.02 -7.60
N ARG A 6 4.09 -1.54 -7.68
CA ARG A 6 3.78 -0.15 -8.04
C ARG A 6 4.19 0.84 -6.96
N LEU A 7 4.06 0.49 -5.68
CA LEU A 7 4.41 1.35 -4.56
C LEU A 7 5.92 1.39 -4.31
N MET A 8 6.62 0.29 -4.60
CA MET A 8 8.08 0.20 -4.47
C MET A 8 8.84 0.83 -5.64
N HIS A 9 8.13 1.30 -6.68
CA HIS A 9 8.74 1.73 -7.95
C HIS A 9 9.60 0.62 -8.56
N TRP A 10 9.07 -0.61 -8.56
CA TRP A 10 9.83 -1.80 -8.95
C TRP A 10 10.19 -1.77 -10.44
N PRO A 11 11.41 -2.17 -10.87
CA PRO A 11 11.89 -1.95 -12.25
C PRO A 11 11.05 -2.57 -13.37
N THR A 12 10.22 -3.56 -13.05
CA THR A 12 9.33 -4.22 -14.02
C THR A 12 7.99 -3.49 -14.20
N GLU A 13 7.69 -2.49 -13.37
CA GLU A 13 6.52 -1.61 -13.55
C GLU A 13 6.88 -0.40 -14.40
N PRO A 14 6.04 -0.04 -15.40
CA PRO A 14 6.24 1.19 -16.15
C PRO A 14 6.05 2.41 -15.23
N GLU A 15 6.81 3.47 -15.47
CA GLU A 15 6.77 4.73 -14.69
C GLU A 15 5.34 5.28 -14.55
N SER A 16 4.54 5.18 -15.60
CA SER A 16 3.15 5.66 -15.62
C SER A 16 2.22 4.95 -14.64
N ARG A 17 2.62 3.80 -14.09
CA ARG A 17 1.87 3.03 -13.08
C ARG A 17 2.43 3.21 -11.68
N TYR A 18 3.54 3.92 -11.49
CA TYR A 18 4.08 4.21 -10.17
C TYR A 18 3.05 4.94 -9.32
N ILE A 19 2.86 4.47 -8.09
CA ILE A 19 2.03 5.15 -7.10
C ILE A 19 2.96 5.71 -6.03
N PRO A 20 3.06 7.04 -5.86
CA PRO A 20 3.81 7.63 -4.77
C PRO A 20 3.27 7.16 -3.42
N VAL A 21 4.15 6.64 -2.56
CA VAL A 21 3.80 6.08 -1.25
C VAL A 21 2.97 7.05 -0.40
N HIS A 22 3.31 8.34 -0.42
CA HIS A 22 2.56 9.36 0.32
C HIS A 22 1.14 9.59 -0.24
N HIS A 23 0.93 9.46 -1.55
CA HIS A 23 -0.39 9.57 -2.15
C HIS A 23 -1.26 8.37 -1.78
N PHE A 24 -0.67 7.16 -1.82
CA PHE A 24 -1.35 5.95 -1.36
C PHE A 24 -1.76 6.07 0.10
N PHE A 25 -0.83 6.46 0.97
CA PHE A 25 -1.07 6.64 2.40
C PHE A 25 -2.19 7.65 2.67
N ALA A 26 -2.15 8.82 2.03
CA ALA A 26 -3.19 9.84 2.17
C ALA A 26 -4.56 9.30 1.75
N ALA A 27 -4.65 8.60 0.61
CA ALA A 27 -5.91 8.03 0.13
C ALA A 27 -6.48 6.97 1.09
N VAL A 28 -5.64 6.11 1.67
CA VAL A 28 -6.09 5.13 2.67
C VAL A 28 -6.46 5.80 3.99
N GLY A 29 -5.78 6.89 4.36
CA GLY A 29 -6.14 7.72 5.52
C GLY A 29 -7.57 8.27 5.42
N GLU A 30 -8.00 8.69 4.24
CA GLU A 30 -9.37 9.15 4.00
C GLU A 30 -10.42 8.03 4.14
N ILE A 31 -10.05 6.76 3.92
CA ILE A 31 -10.92 5.62 4.24
C ILE A 31 -11.10 5.50 5.75
N VAL A 32 -10.00 5.57 6.51
CA VAL A 32 -10.03 5.49 7.98
C VAL A 32 -10.81 6.67 8.59
N ALA A 33 -10.69 7.86 8.00
CA ALA A 33 -11.47 9.04 8.38
C ALA A 33 -12.95 8.96 7.98
N GLY A 34 -13.35 7.98 7.15
CA GLY A 34 -14.71 7.79 6.67
C GLY A 34 -15.14 8.75 5.55
N ALA A 35 -14.18 9.45 4.93
CA ALA A 35 -14.44 10.41 3.85
C ALA A 35 -14.47 9.75 2.47
N LEU A 36 -13.68 8.69 2.27
CA LEU A 36 -13.65 7.90 1.03
C LEU A 36 -13.97 6.43 1.28
N THR A 37 -14.50 5.78 0.24
CA THR A 37 -14.68 4.33 0.20
C THR A 37 -13.46 3.65 -0.44
N ALA A 38 -13.27 2.36 -0.15
CA ALA A 38 -12.26 1.53 -0.81
C ALA A 38 -12.39 1.57 -2.35
N ALA A 39 -13.61 1.54 -2.88
CA ALA A 39 -13.87 1.61 -4.32
C ALA A 39 -13.42 2.95 -4.93
N GLN A 40 -13.63 4.07 -4.23
CA GLN A 40 -13.15 5.39 -4.69
C GLN A 40 -11.63 5.46 -4.70
N VAL A 41 -10.96 4.90 -3.68
CA VAL A 41 -9.49 4.86 -3.64
C VAL A 41 -8.90 3.97 -4.74
N LYS A 42 -9.48 2.78 -4.96
CA LYS A 42 -9.10 1.88 -6.07
C LYS A 42 -9.21 2.58 -7.42
N SER A 43 -10.30 3.33 -7.64
CA SER A 43 -10.52 4.10 -8.85
C SER A 43 -9.52 5.27 -8.98
N PHE A 44 -9.33 6.06 -7.92
CA PHE A 44 -8.41 7.20 -7.89
C PHE A 44 -6.97 6.80 -8.21
N LEU A 45 -6.50 5.67 -7.67
CA LEU A 45 -5.15 5.14 -7.90
C LEU A 45 -5.03 4.29 -9.18
N ALA A 46 -6.10 4.21 -9.98
CA ALA A 46 -6.18 3.37 -11.16
C ALA A 46 -5.68 1.94 -10.89
N MET A 47 -6.20 1.31 -9.84
CA MET A 47 -5.87 -0.06 -9.48
C MET A 47 -6.42 -1.03 -10.54
N THR A 48 -5.58 -1.99 -10.93
CA THR A 48 -5.99 -3.14 -11.73
C THR A 48 -6.52 -4.25 -10.82
N PRO A 49 -7.20 -5.28 -11.35
CA PRO A 49 -7.67 -6.39 -10.52
C PRO A 49 -6.57 -7.08 -9.70
N ALA A 50 -5.34 -7.11 -10.20
CA ALA A 50 -4.20 -7.66 -9.46
C ALA A 50 -3.75 -6.75 -8.31
N ASP A 51 -3.82 -5.42 -8.49
CA ASP A 51 -3.52 -4.45 -7.43
C ASP A 51 -4.57 -4.51 -6.32
N GLU A 52 -5.83 -4.70 -6.70
CA GLU A 52 -6.95 -4.80 -5.77
C GLU A 52 -6.83 -6.00 -4.82
N VAL A 53 -6.26 -7.12 -5.27
CA VAL A 53 -6.03 -8.29 -4.39
C VAL A 53 -5.09 -7.93 -3.24
N ASP A 54 -3.94 -7.31 -3.54
CA ASP A 54 -2.99 -6.86 -2.52
C ASP A 54 -3.63 -5.78 -1.63
N PHE A 55 -4.38 -4.85 -2.21
CA PHE A 55 -5.07 -3.79 -1.47
C PHE A 55 -6.09 -4.36 -0.49
N ASP A 56 -6.97 -5.25 -0.94
CA ASP A 56 -8.02 -5.82 -0.12
C ASP A 56 -7.42 -6.69 0.99
N ALA A 57 -6.34 -7.42 0.72
CA ALA A 57 -5.58 -8.14 1.73
C ALA A 57 -5.00 -7.19 2.80
N LEU A 58 -4.45 -6.04 2.41
CA LEU A 58 -3.96 -5.03 3.36
C LEU A 58 -5.07 -4.46 4.22
N ILE A 59 -6.21 -4.08 3.62
CA ILE A 59 -7.32 -3.49 4.38
C ILE A 59 -7.95 -4.52 5.32
N ALA A 60 -8.03 -5.80 4.93
CA ALA A 60 -8.58 -6.86 5.78
C ALA A 60 -7.77 -7.12 7.06
N LEU A 61 -6.48 -6.79 7.06
CA LEU A 61 -5.61 -6.91 8.24
C LEU A 61 -5.74 -5.72 9.22
N ALA A 62 -6.43 -4.65 8.83
CA ALA A 62 -6.59 -3.47 9.67
C ALA A 62 -7.47 -3.80 10.90
N PRO A 63 -7.06 -3.41 12.13
CA PRO A 63 -7.88 -3.62 13.32
C PRO A 63 -9.26 -2.93 13.23
N GLY A 64 -10.25 -3.40 13.98
CA GLY A 64 -11.61 -2.83 13.94
C GLY A 64 -11.80 -1.50 14.69
N THR A 65 -10.79 -1.01 15.40
CA THR A 65 -10.88 0.26 16.16
C THR A 65 -10.18 1.39 15.40
N ALA A 66 -10.68 2.61 15.47
CA ALA A 66 -10.09 3.77 14.78
C ALA A 66 -8.60 3.97 15.13
N ALA A 67 -8.24 3.86 16.41
CA ALA A 67 -6.84 3.95 16.85
C ALA A 67 -5.99 2.80 16.29
N GLY A 68 -6.53 1.59 16.24
CA GLY A 68 -5.85 0.44 15.64
C GLY A 68 -5.67 0.58 14.13
N GLN A 69 -6.65 1.14 13.42
CA GLN A 69 -6.56 1.43 11.99
C GLN A 69 -5.49 2.48 11.69
N ALA A 70 -5.45 3.56 12.48
CA ALA A 70 -4.42 4.59 12.34
C ALA A 70 -3.01 4.01 12.56
N LEU A 71 -2.79 3.25 13.64
CA LEU A 71 -1.50 2.60 13.91
C LEU A 71 -1.11 1.59 12.84
N TYR A 72 -2.09 0.84 12.32
CA TYR A 72 -1.85 -0.10 11.22
C TYR A 72 -1.45 0.63 9.94
N LEU A 73 -2.15 1.71 9.60
CA LEU A 73 -1.82 2.54 8.44
C LEU A 73 -0.43 3.17 8.54
N GLU A 74 -0.04 3.66 9.72
CA GLU A 74 1.34 4.13 10.00
C GLU A 74 2.38 3.02 9.79
N ARG A 75 2.07 1.79 10.23
CA ARG A 75 2.95 0.64 9.97
C ARG A 75 3.09 0.36 8.47
N VAL A 76 1.98 0.35 7.73
CA VAL A 76 1.99 0.15 6.27
C VAL A 76 2.84 1.23 5.59
N HIS A 77 2.66 2.49 6.00
CA HIS A 77 3.45 3.62 5.49
C HIS A 77 4.94 3.44 5.73
N GLY A 78 5.33 3.13 6.97
CA GLY A 78 6.73 2.91 7.33
C GLY A 78 7.38 1.78 6.53
N VAL A 79 6.65 0.68 6.27
CA VAL A 79 7.16 -0.42 5.44
C VAL A 79 7.45 0.07 4.01
N PHE A 80 6.52 0.78 3.38
CA PHE A 80 6.71 1.24 2.01
C PHE A 80 7.73 2.37 1.86
N ILE A 81 7.87 3.24 2.87
CA ILE A 81 8.95 4.24 2.90
C ILE A 81 10.32 3.57 2.99
N LEU A 82 10.49 2.54 3.82
CA LEU A 82 11.75 1.80 3.89
C LEU A 82 12.03 0.99 2.62
N ALA A 83 10.98 0.58 1.91
CA ALA A 83 11.10 -0.11 0.64
C ALA A 83 11.46 0.83 -0.52
N TYR A 84 11.31 2.15 -0.35
CA TYR A 84 11.60 3.16 -1.38
C TYR A 84 12.57 4.25 -0.86
N PRO A 85 13.86 4.21 -1.23
CA PRO A 85 14.49 3.33 -2.23
C PRO A 85 14.86 1.93 -1.66
N PRO A 86 14.96 0.88 -2.51
CA PRO A 86 15.15 -0.52 -2.10
C PRO A 86 16.58 -0.84 -1.63
N THR A 87 17.11 0.00 -0.75
CA THR A 87 18.47 -0.05 -0.20
C THR A 87 18.49 -0.57 1.24
N VAL A 88 17.33 -0.63 1.89
CA VAL A 88 17.20 -1.10 3.27
C VAL A 88 17.09 -2.63 3.29
N PRO A 89 18.01 -3.35 3.97
CA PRO A 89 17.95 -4.80 4.07
C PRO A 89 16.61 -5.29 4.62
N GLY A 90 16.00 -6.28 3.95
CA GLY A 90 14.70 -6.84 4.33
C GLY A 90 13.47 -6.02 3.89
N TYR A 91 13.67 -5.02 3.02
CA TYR A 91 12.63 -4.24 2.33
C TYR A 91 12.92 -4.09 0.84
N SER A 92 13.91 -4.81 0.32
CA SER A 92 14.47 -4.57 -1.03
C SER A 92 13.70 -5.26 -2.15
N THR A 93 12.81 -6.20 -1.85
CA THR A 93 12.02 -6.92 -2.85
C THR A 93 10.52 -6.88 -2.54
N PRO A 94 9.65 -7.01 -3.57
CA PRO A 94 8.21 -7.14 -3.35
C PRO A 94 7.85 -8.30 -2.42
N THR A 95 8.59 -9.40 -2.47
CA THR A 95 8.40 -10.54 -1.57
C THR A 95 8.70 -10.17 -0.12
N ASP A 96 9.81 -9.46 0.15
CA ASP A 96 10.13 -9.02 1.51
C ASP A 96 9.05 -8.11 2.08
N VAL A 97 8.56 -7.16 1.28
CA VAL A 97 7.51 -6.21 1.69
C VAL A 97 6.21 -6.94 1.99
N ARG A 98 5.80 -7.88 1.15
CA ARG A 98 4.63 -8.75 1.39
C ARG A 98 4.75 -9.51 2.72
N VAL A 99 5.91 -10.11 3.00
CA VAL A 99 6.19 -10.78 4.28
C VAL A 99 6.08 -9.82 5.48
N LYS A 100 6.57 -8.57 5.37
CA LYS A 100 6.47 -7.57 6.46
C LYS A 100 5.03 -7.12 6.72
N LEU A 101 4.22 -7.06 5.68
CA LEU A 101 2.81 -6.67 5.72
C LEU A 101 1.91 -7.85 6.11
N GLY A 102 2.35 -9.09 5.90
CA GLY A 102 1.58 -10.30 6.17
C GLY A 102 0.57 -10.63 5.07
N ILE A 103 0.87 -10.23 3.83
CA ILE A 103 0.05 -10.50 2.63
C ILE A 103 0.81 -11.34 1.61
#